data_AF-A0A954WYR6-F1
#
_entry.id   AF-A0A954WYR6-F1
#
_cell.length_a   1.000
_cell.length_b   1.000
_cell.length_c   1.000
_cell.angle_alpha   90.00
_cell.angle_beta   90.00
_cell.angle_gamma   90.00
#
_symmetry.space_group_name_H-M   'P 1'
#
loop_
_entity.id
_entity.type
_entity.pdbx_description
1 polymer ?
#
loop_
_entity_poly.entity_id
_entity_poly.type
_entity_poly.pdbx_seq_one_letter_code
_entity_poly.pdbx_strand_id
1 'polypeptide(L)'
;IGQWDKPIIKDPTLLEDADYVVMESTYGDRSHKENGDIAKQFEDVINSTIERGGNVIIPTFAVERAQEIIYYIGELRNDKRIPNVPVYLDSPMAVDVTKVFRKHRNEFDDEAWARIAEGDNPLHFDNLHMARTTADSIAINELNQPAIIMSTSGMCTAGRIKHHLKRNVHRAESTILFVGYQAHGTLGRQILEGNKGEVRIHGRVRPLRCKVAQIYGFSGHGDREDLLRWLYNFKQPKRTFLTHGDEESAEALGKRIRSDKGWEVLIPHYDSTTDLS
;
A
#
# COMPACT_ATOMS: atom_id res chain seq x y z
N ILE A 1 -6.26 7.44 -11.02
CA ILE A 1 -5.81 6.48 -12.04
C ILE A 1 -4.99 5.44 -11.32
N GLY A 2 -5.36 4.15 -11.46
CA GLY A 2 -4.69 3.06 -10.76
C GLY A 2 -3.34 2.69 -11.36
N GLN A 3 -2.57 1.86 -10.64
CA GLN A 3 -1.45 1.14 -11.24
C GLN A 3 -1.96 0.09 -12.22
N TRP A 4 -1.11 -0.25 -13.19
CA TRP A 4 -1.35 -1.36 -14.10
C TRP A 4 -0.85 -2.68 -13.52
N ASP A 5 -1.38 -3.79 -14.02
CA ASP A 5 -0.97 -5.16 -13.74
C ASP A 5 -1.09 -5.53 -12.25
N LYS A 6 -2.12 -5.00 -11.56
CA LYS A 6 -2.37 -5.30 -10.15
C LYS A 6 -3.02 -6.68 -9.97
N PRO A 7 -2.59 -7.51 -8.99
CA PRO A 7 -3.09 -8.89 -8.85
C PRO A 7 -4.57 -9.04 -8.46
N ILE A 8 -5.27 -7.97 -8.09
CA ILE A 8 -6.64 -8.04 -7.57
C ILE A 8 -7.59 -7.14 -8.34
N ILE A 9 -7.14 -5.98 -8.79
CA ILE A 9 -7.98 -4.94 -9.40
C ILE A 9 -7.63 -4.86 -10.86
N LYS A 10 -8.67 -4.70 -11.70
CA LYS A 10 -8.53 -4.51 -13.13
C LYS A 10 -7.66 -3.30 -13.47
N ASP A 11 -6.99 -3.41 -14.61
CA ASP A 11 -6.28 -2.29 -15.20
C ASP A 11 -7.17 -1.07 -15.43
N PRO A 12 -6.60 0.15 -15.36
CA PRO A 12 -7.32 1.36 -15.72
C PRO A 12 -7.91 1.28 -17.13
N THR A 13 -9.21 1.54 -17.26
CA THR A 13 -9.87 1.63 -18.56
C THR A 13 -9.23 2.72 -19.42
N LEU A 14 -8.85 2.35 -20.63
CA LEU A 14 -8.33 3.27 -21.64
C LEU A 14 -9.47 4.00 -22.36
N LEU A 15 -9.23 5.29 -22.62
CA LEU A 15 -10.13 6.18 -23.34
C LEU A 15 -9.37 6.82 -24.50
N GLU A 16 -10.05 7.09 -25.61
CA GLU A 16 -9.40 7.52 -26.86
C GLU A 16 -9.65 9.00 -27.21
N ASP A 17 -10.69 9.63 -26.67
CA ASP A 17 -11.09 10.98 -27.08
C ASP A 17 -11.63 11.81 -25.92
N ALA A 18 -11.19 13.07 -25.85
CA ALA A 18 -11.66 14.10 -24.92
C ALA A 18 -11.14 15.48 -25.35
N ASP A 19 -12.00 16.51 -25.28
CA ASP A 19 -11.55 17.89 -25.47
C ASP A 19 -10.61 18.35 -24.34
N TYR A 20 -10.91 17.93 -23.11
CA TYR A 20 -10.17 18.31 -21.91
C TYR A 20 -9.98 17.10 -21.01
N VAL A 21 -8.79 16.97 -20.42
CA VAL A 21 -8.47 15.88 -19.49
C VAL A 21 -8.13 16.49 -18.13
N VAL A 22 -8.81 16.05 -17.07
CA VAL A 22 -8.42 16.34 -15.68
C VAL A 22 -7.92 15.04 -15.07
N MET A 23 -6.66 15.01 -14.62
CA MET A 23 -6.06 13.81 -14.05
C MET A 23 -5.26 14.11 -12.78
N GLU A 24 -5.03 13.06 -12.00
CA GLU A 24 -4.19 13.16 -10.81
C GLU A 24 -2.70 13.27 -11.17
N SER A 25 -1.89 13.73 -10.21
CA SER A 25 -0.43 13.78 -10.31
C SER A 25 0.22 13.34 -9.00
N THR A 26 -0.34 12.37 -8.28
CA THR A 26 0.17 11.96 -6.96
C THR A 26 1.60 11.41 -7.03
N TYR A 27 1.95 10.66 -8.09
CA TYR A 27 3.29 10.10 -8.32
C TYR A 27 3.88 10.51 -9.68
N GLY A 28 3.55 11.70 -10.15
CA GLY A 28 4.02 12.25 -11.43
C GLY A 28 5.53 12.46 -11.54
N ASP A 29 6.25 12.48 -10.42
CA ASP A 29 7.69 12.66 -10.33
C ASP A 29 8.52 11.37 -10.42
N ARG A 30 7.92 10.19 -10.22
CA ARG A 30 8.65 8.93 -10.01
C ARG A 30 8.03 7.73 -10.72
N SER A 31 8.78 6.63 -10.84
CA SER A 31 8.27 5.34 -11.30
C SER A 31 8.35 4.27 -10.20
N HIS A 32 7.32 3.44 -10.08
CA HIS A 32 7.28 2.27 -9.20
C HIS A 32 8.26 1.19 -9.65
N LYS A 33 8.56 1.06 -10.96
CA LYS A 33 9.51 0.05 -11.48
C LYS A 33 10.93 0.20 -10.95
N GLU A 34 11.31 1.41 -10.52
CA GLU A 34 12.59 1.68 -9.87
C GLU A 34 12.72 0.98 -8.50
N ASN A 35 11.61 0.54 -7.90
CA ASN A 35 11.59 -0.03 -6.55
C ASN A 35 11.84 -1.56 -6.52
N GLY A 36 12.03 -2.21 -7.66
CA GLY A 36 12.34 -3.65 -7.74
C GLY A 36 11.13 -4.57 -7.49
N ASP A 37 11.41 -5.87 -7.38
CA ASP A 37 10.37 -6.90 -7.18
C ASP A 37 9.77 -6.82 -5.77
N ILE A 38 8.47 -6.50 -5.70
CA ILE A 38 7.69 -6.39 -4.46
C ILE A 38 7.67 -7.72 -3.70
N ALA A 39 7.48 -8.84 -4.40
CA ALA A 39 7.40 -10.16 -3.79
C ALA A 39 8.75 -10.53 -3.15
N LYS A 40 9.86 -10.23 -3.84
CA LYS A 40 11.21 -10.46 -3.30
C LYS A 40 11.50 -9.58 -2.08
N GLN A 41 11.10 -8.32 -2.09
CA GLN A 41 11.25 -7.46 -0.90
C GLN A 41 10.45 -7.97 0.30
N PHE A 42 9.21 -8.44 0.06
CA PHE A 42 8.39 -9.06 1.09
C PHE A 42 9.06 -10.32 1.67
N GLU A 43 9.56 -11.20 0.80
CA GLU A 43 10.29 -12.39 1.18
C GLU A 43 11.49 -12.05 2.07
N ASP A 44 12.34 -11.11 1.66
CA ASP A 44 13.57 -10.75 2.38
C ASP A 44 13.26 -10.13 3.75
N VAL A 45 12.26 -9.25 3.84
CA VAL A 45 11.83 -8.66 5.12
C VAL A 45 11.24 -9.72 6.04
N ILE A 46 10.37 -10.59 5.53
CA ILE A 46 9.73 -11.63 6.35
C ILE A 46 10.78 -12.63 6.83
N ASN A 47 11.54 -13.25 5.93
CA ASN A 47 12.52 -14.29 6.27
C ASN A 47 13.52 -13.78 7.29
N SER A 48 14.16 -12.64 7.01
CA SER A 48 15.16 -12.09 7.93
C SER A 48 14.57 -11.77 9.31
N THR A 49 13.30 -11.39 9.39
CA THR A 49 12.64 -11.04 10.67
C THR A 49 12.24 -12.28 11.46
N ILE A 50 11.69 -13.28 10.79
CA ILE A 50 11.31 -14.54 11.42
C ILE A 50 12.55 -15.31 11.89
N GLU A 51 13.65 -15.31 11.12
CA GLU A 51 14.93 -15.90 11.52
C GLU A 51 15.51 -15.29 12.80
N ARG A 52 15.28 -14.00 13.04
CA ARG A 52 15.66 -13.31 14.29
C ARG A 52 14.73 -13.60 15.47
N GLY A 53 13.63 -14.33 15.25
CA GLY A 53 12.59 -14.59 16.25
C GLY A 53 11.63 -13.40 16.48
N GLY A 54 11.59 -12.44 15.56
CA GLY A 54 10.80 -11.22 15.68
C GLY A 54 9.44 -11.27 14.99
N ASN A 55 8.60 -10.28 15.30
CA ASN A 55 7.34 -10.08 14.59
C ASN A 55 7.51 -9.11 13.42
N VAL A 56 6.78 -9.36 12.34
CA VAL A 56 6.61 -8.40 11.24
C VAL A 56 5.32 -7.63 11.48
N ILE A 57 5.41 -6.34 11.79
CA ILE A 57 4.26 -5.47 12.03
C ILE A 57 4.00 -4.65 10.76
N ILE A 58 2.82 -4.79 10.18
CA ILE A 58 2.43 -4.13 8.93
C ILE A 58 1.24 -3.20 9.20
N PRO A 59 1.49 -1.89 9.43
CA PRO A 59 0.42 -0.89 9.39
C PRO A 59 -0.23 -0.88 8.01
N THR A 60 -1.53 -1.13 7.94
CA THR A 60 -2.27 -1.20 6.67
C THR A 60 -3.59 -0.44 6.72
N PHE A 61 -4.08 -0.01 5.56
CA PHE A 61 -5.44 0.51 5.42
C PHE A 61 -6.43 -0.65 5.25
N ALA A 62 -7.65 -0.45 5.72
CA ALA A 62 -8.63 -1.54 5.81
C ALA A 62 -9.16 -2.01 4.45
N VAL A 63 -9.19 -1.11 3.47
CA VAL A 63 -9.71 -1.37 2.12
C VAL A 63 -8.54 -1.56 1.17
N GLU A 64 -8.63 -2.59 0.32
CA GLU A 64 -7.70 -2.95 -0.76
C GLU A 64 -6.31 -3.38 -0.27
N ARG A 65 -5.59 -2.50 0.44
CA ARG A 65 -4.19 -2.73 0.83
C ARG A 65 -4.00 -3.96 1.69
N ALA A 66 -4.93 -4.23 2.61
CA ALA A 66 -4.88 -5.44 3.41
C ALA A 66 -5.00 -6.71 2.55
N GLN A 67 -5.86 -6.69 1.53
CA GLN A 67 -6.10 -7.83 0.65
C GLN A 67 -4.91 -8.08 -0.28
N GLU A 68 -4.31 -7.03 -0.85
CA GLU A 68 -3.07 -7.14 -1.64
C GLU A 68 -1.93 -7.77 -0.82
N ILE A 69 -1.72 -7.32 0.42
CA ILE A 69 -0.67 -7.87 1.27
C ILE A 69 -0.94 -9.34 1.60
N ILE A 70 -2.20 -9.70 1.89
CA ILE A 70 -2.58 -11.10 2.11
C ILE A 70 -2.27 -11.92 0.84
N TYR A 71 -2.60 -11.40 -0.35
CA TYR A 71 -2.30 -12.06 -1.62
C TYR A 71 -0.81 -12.38 -1.76
N TYR A 72 0.08 -11.40 -1.61
CA TYR A 72 1.53 -11.63 -1.71
C TYR A 72 2.05 -12.59 -0.65
N ILE A 73 1.53 -12.53 0.58
CA ILE A 73 1.89 -13.49 1.64
C ILE A 73 1.42 -14.90 1.25
N GLY A 74 0.22 -15.04 0.70
CA GLY A 74 -0.33 -16.32 0.21
C GLY A 74 0.55 -16.93 -0.87
N GLU A 75 0.91 -16.14 -1.88
CA GLU A 75 1.80 -16.55 -2.98
C GLU A 75 3.15 -17.04 -2.48
N LEU A 76 3.84 -16.21 -1.68
CA LEU A 76 5.15 -16.56 -1.14
C LEU A 76 5.11 -17.82 -0.26
N ARG A 77 3.97 -18.10 0.38
CA ARG A 77 3.78 -19.31 1.17
C ARG A 77 3.51 -20.54 0.32
N ASN A 78 2.66 -20.42 -0.69
CA ASN A 78 2.38 -21.49 -1.65
C ASN A 78 3.69 -21.94 -2.33
N ASP A 79 4.54 -20.97 -2.69
CA ASP A 79 5.86 -21.20 -3.27
C ASP A 79 6.93 -21.66 -2.25
N LYS A 80 6.58 -21.75 -0.96
CA LYS A 80 7.50 -22.07 0.15
C LYS A 80 8.72 -21.14 0.25
N ARG A 81 8.56 -19.89 -0.20
CA ARG A 81 9.59 -18.84 -0.15
C ARG A 81 9.68 -18.17 1.22
N ILE A 82 8.61 -18.25 2.03
CA ILE A 82 8.59 -17.76 3.42
C ILE A 82 8.13 -18.86 4.40
N PRO A 83 8.56 -18.80 5.68
CA PRO A 83 8.14 -19.79 6.68
C PRO A 83 6.65 -19.71 6.97
N ASN A 84 6.06 -20.85 7.32
CA ASN A 84 4.65 -20.96 7.71
C ASN A 84 4.43 -20.46 9.14
N VAL A 85 4.51 -19.15 9.34
CA VAL A 85 4.19 -18.47 10.61
C VAL A 85 2.74 -17.97 10.61
N PRO A 86 2.13 -17.77 11.80
CA PRO A 86 0.81 -17.17 11.90
C PRO A 86 0.75 -15.76 11.30
N VAL A 87 -0.31 -15.50 10.54
CA VAL A 87 -0.62 -14.20 9.95
C VAL A 87 -1.91 -13.69 10.57
N TYR A 88 -1.88 -12.50 11.18
CA TYR A 88 -3.05 -11.90 11.83
C TYR A 88 -3.50 -10.64 11.10
N LEU A 89 -4.79 -10.57 10.77
CA LEU A 89 -5.46 -9.34 10.36
C LEU A 89 -6.28 -8.80 11.54
N ASP A 90 -5.73 -7.83 12.27
CA ASP A 90 -6.38 -7.14 13.37
C ASP A 90 -7.03 -5.83 12.92
N SER A 91 -8.14 -5.96 12.20
CA SER A 91 -8.98 -4.85 11.80
C SER A 91 -10.40 -5.34 11.49
N PRO A 92 -11.40 -5.04 12.34
CA PRO A 92 -12.79 -5.44 12.10
C PRO A 92 -13.27 -5.03 10.71
N MET A 93 -12.94 -3.80 10.31
CA MET A 93 -13.25 -3.25 8.99
C MET A 93 -12.57 -4.04 7.87
N ALA A 94 -11.28 -4.35 7.98
CA ALA A 94 -10.60 -5.11 6.93
C ALA A 94 -11.17 -6.53 6.81
N VAL A 95 -11.53 -7.17 7.93
CA VAL A 95 -12.18 -8.49 7.90
C VAL A 95 -13.56 -8.41 7.22
N ASP A 96 -14.34 -7.36 7.48
CA ASP A 96 -15.63 -7.16 6.81
C ASP A 96 -15.45 -6.87 5.32
N VAL A 97 -14.44 -6.07 4.94
CA VAL A 97 -14.08 -5.80 3.54
C VAL A 97 -13.67 -7.09 2.84
N THR A 98 -12.85 -7.95 3.45
CA THR A 98 -12.50 -9.25 2.86
C THR A 98 -13.73 -10.13 2.60
N LYS A 99 -14.78 -10.04 3.44
CA LYS A 99 -16.06 -10.71 3.17
C LYS A 99 -16.83 -10.10 2.00
N VAL A 100 -16.73 -8.78 1.79
CA VAL A 100 -17.34 -8.07 0.67
C VAL A 100 -16.62 -8.40 -0.63
N PHE A 101 -15.28 -8.39 -0.65
CA PHE A 101 -14.49 -8.82 -1.81
C PHE A 101 -14.96 -10.20 -2.32
N ARG A 102 -15.20 -11.17 -1.43
CA ARG A 102 -15.75 -12.49 -1.82
C ARG A 102 -17.11 -12.45 -2.54
N LYS A 103 -17.90 -11.38 -2.37
CA LYS A 103 -19.25 -11.24 -2.95
C LYS A 103 -19.25 -10.47 -4.28
N HIS A 104 -18.20 -9.71 -4.58
CA HIS A 104 -18.12 -8.82 -5.76
C HIS A 104 -17.14 -9.35 -6.80
N ARG A 105 -17.45 -10.54 -7.33
CA ARG A 105 -16.69 -11.29 -8.35
C ARG A 105 -16.29 -10.47 -9.59
N ASN A 106 -17.14 -9.57 -10.05
CA ASN A 106 -16.96 -8.88 -11.33
C ASN A 106 -15.88 -7.77 -11.29
N GLU A 107 -15.36 -7.44 -10.11
CA GLU A 107 -14.35 -6.39 -9.91
C GLU A 107 -12.92 -6.93 -9.85
N PHE A 108 -12.75 -8.27 -9.82
CA PHE A 108 -11.43 -8.90 -9.84
C PHE A 108 -10.85 -8.95 -11.25
N ASP A 109 -9.53 -8.98 -11.31
CA ASP A 109 -8.81 -9.41 -12.50
C ASP A 109 -9.15 -10.88 -12.85
N ASP A 110 -9.22 -11.20 -14.14
CA ASP A 110 -9.65 -12.50 -14.63
C ASP A 110 -8.65 -13.62 -14.25
N GLU A 111 -7.35 -13.32 -14.18
CA GLU A 111 -6.30 -14.27 -13.78
C GLU A 111 -6.44 -14.65 -12.30
N ALA A 112 -6.64 -13.64 -11.45
CA ALA A 112 -6.85 -13.83 -10.01
C ALA A 112 -8.10 -14.69 -9.74
N TRP A 113 -9.17 -14.49 -10.53
CA TRP A 113 -10.38 -15.29 -10.40
C TRP A 113 -10.20 -16.73 -10.87
N ALA A 114 -9.45 -16.98 -11.95
CA ALA A 114 -9.18 -18.33 -12.43
C ALA A 114 -8.50 -19.18 -11.35
N ARG A 115 -7.49 -18.62 -10.66
CA ARG A 115 -6.78 -19.30 -9.56
C ARG A 115 -7.68 -19.59 -8.35
N ILE A 116 -8.49 -18.60 -7.95
CA ILE A 116 -9.48 -18.77 -6.88
C ILE A 116 -10.49 -19.88 -7.22
N ALA A 117 -10.93 -19.96 -8.49
CA ALA A 117 -11.89 -20.96 -8.96
C ALA A 117 -11.29 -22.39 -9.00
N GLU A 118 -9.98 -22.51 -9.20
CA GLU A 118 -9.22 -23.77 -9.16
C GLU A 118 -8.91 -24.25 -7.73
N GLY A 119 -9.29 -23.47 -6.70
CA GLY A 119 -9.11 -23.80 -5.29
C GLY A 119 -7.81 -23.24 -4.69
N ASP A 120 -6.97 -22.57 -5.48
CA ASP A 120 -5.81 -21.83 -5.01
C ASP A 120 -6.23 -20.40 -4.67
N ASN A 121 -6.65 -20.19 -3.42
CA ASN A 121 -7.12 -18.89 -2.95
C ASN A 121 -6.02 -18.17 -2.16
N PRO A 122 -5.22 -17.29 -2.77
CA PRO A 122 -4.17 -16.55 -2.06
C PRO A 122 -4.71 -15.59 -0.98
N LEU A 123 -6.02 -15.29 -1.00
CA LEU A 123 -6.70 -14.53 0.05
C LEU A 123 -7.15 -15.39 1.25
N HIS A 124 -6.97 -16.71 1.17
CA HIS A 124 -7.31 -17.66 2.22
C HIS A 124 -6.31 -18.83 2.28
N PHE A 125 -5.45 -18.80 3.28
CA PHE A 125 -4.48 -19.84 3.54
C PHE A 125 -4.49 -20.25 5.02
N ASP A 126 -4.00 -21.46 5.32
CA ASP A 126 -3.86 -21.96 6.69
C ASP A 126 -3.05 -20.99 7.55
N ASN A 127 -3.38 -20.82 8.83
CA ASN A 127 -2.75 -19.85 9.74
C ASN A 127 -3.00 -18.36 9.40
N LEU A 128 -3.95 -18.03 8.51
CA LEU A 128 -4.52 -16.68 8.43
C LEU A 128 -5.63 -16.50 9.48
N HIS A 129 -5.38 -15.65 10.46
CA HIS A 129 -6.29 -15.40 11.59
C HIS A 129 -6.89 -14.00 11.50
N MET A 130 -8.22 -13.95 11.50
CA MET A 130 -9.00 -12.70 11.41
C MET A 130 -9.43 -12.27 12.82
N ALA A 131 -8.82 -11.22 13.38
CA ALA A 131 -9.13 -10.72 14.71
C ALA A 131 -10.17 -9.61 14.65
N ARG A 132 -11.27 -9.78 15.41
CA ARG A 132 -12.41 -8.86 15.42
C ARG A 132 -12.54 -8.16 16.76
N THR A 133 -12.32 -8.86 17.86
CA THR A 133 -12.55 -8.32 19.19
C THR A 133 -11.30 -7.66 19.75
N THR A 134 -11.47 -6.81 20.76
CA THR A 134 -10.34 -6.28 21.53
C THR A 134 -9.59 -7.39 22.26
N ALA A 135 -10.29 -8.44 22.71
CA ALA A 135 -9.66 -9.59 23.35
C ALA A 135 -8.73 -10.33 22.38
N ASP A 136 -9.15 -10.52 21.12
CA ASP A 136 -8.31 -11.12 20.07
C ASP A 136 -7.03 -10.29 19.88
N SER A 137 -7.17 -8.97 19.71
CA SER A 137 -6.04 -8.03 19.53
C SER A 137 -5.06 -8.06 20.71
N ILE A 138 -5.56 -8.17 21.94
CA ILE A 138 -4.73 -8.33 23.14
C ILE A 138 -3.99 -9.67 23.10
N ALA A 139 -4.68 -10.77 22.80
CA ALA A 139 -4.09 -12.10 22.73
C ALA A 139 -2.93 -12.18 21.72
N ILE A 140 -3.05 -11.50 20.57
CA ILE A 140 -1.96 -11.41 19.58
C ILE A 140 -0.67 -10.82 20.17
N ASN A 141 -0.77 -9.85 21.09
CA ASN A 141 0.42 -9.22 21.69
C ASN A 141 1.12 -10.11 22.74
N GLU A 142 0.42 -11.13 23.23
CA GLU A 142 0.91 -12.10 24.23
C GLU A 142 1.51 -13.37 23.59
N LEU A 143 1.54 -13.44 22.25
CA LEU A 143 2.17 -14.56 21.54
C LEU A 143 3.68 -14.59 21.79
N ASN A 144 4.18 -15.80 22.07
CA ASN A 144 5.60 -16.08 22.30
C ASN A 144 6.31 -16.67 21.06
N GLN A 145 5.68 -16.58 19.89
CA GLN A 145 6.23 -17.06 18.63
C GLN A 145 6.23 -15.94 17.58
N PRO A 146 7.16 -15.96 16.61
CA PRO A 146 7.16 -15.03 15.49
C PRO A 146 5.84 -15.06 14.72
N ALA A 147 5.33 -13.88 14.36
CA ALA A 147 4.12 -13.74 13.58
C ALA A 147 4.17 -12.53 12.65
N ILE A 148 3.35 -12.56 11.60
CA ILE A 148 3.04 -11.40 10.76
C ILE A 148 1.73 -10.78 11.30
N ILE A 149 1.76 -9.50 11.66
CA ILE A 149 0.62 -8.80 12.27
C ILE A 149 0.27 -7.58 11.44
N MET A 150 -0.88 -7.62 10.79
CA MET A 150 -1.45 -6.55 10.00
C MET A 150 -2.53 -5.83 10.81
N SER A 151 -2.44 -4.51 10.94
CA SER A 151 -3.45 -3.75 11.69
C SER A 151 -3.62 -2.32 11.19
N THR A 152 -4.82 -1.78 11.38
CA THR A 152 -5.19 -0.40 11.05
C THR A 152 -4.91 0.57 12.19
N SER A 153 -4.59 1.85 11.93
CA SER A 153 -4.55 2.53 10.62
C SER A 153 -3.16 2.49 9.94
N GLY A 154 -3.13 2.57 8.60
CA GLY A 154 -1.91 2.46 7.79
C GLY A 154 -0.85 3.55 8.01
N MET A 155 -1.24 4.70 8.57
CA MET A 155 -0.32 5.78 8.97
C MET A 155 -0.05 5.85 10.47
N CYS A 156 -0.51 4.85 11.23
CA CYS A 156 -0.34 4.74 12.68
C CYS A 156 -0.94 5.91 13.48
N THR A 157 -1.90 6.64 12.90
CA THR A 157 -2.54 7.81 13.53
C THR A 157 -3.44 7.39 14.70
N ALA A 158 -4.14 6.28 14.53
CA ALA A 158 -5.11 5.75 15.48
C ALA A 158 -5.24 4.23 15.35
N GLY A 159 -6.08 3.64 16.21
CA GLY A 159 -6.45 2.23 16.12
C GLY A 159 -5.49 1.26 16.81
N ARG A 160 -5.77 -0.02 16.62
CA ARG A 160 -5.11 -1.14 17.31
C ARG A 160 -3.64 -1.28 16.95
N ILE A 161 -3.22 -0.79 15.77
CA ILE A 161 -1.82 -0.76 15.37
C ILE A 161 -0.92 -0.11 16.42
N LYS A 162 -1.39 0.92 17.16
CA LYS A 162 -0.59 1.59 18.20
C LYS A 162 -0.28 0.67 19.38
N HIS A 163 -1.12 -0.33 19.65
CA HIS A 163 -0.88 -1.35 20.67
C HIS A 163 0.19 -2.34 20.21
N HIS A 164 0.12 -2.80 18.96
CA HIS A 164 1.16 -3.65 18.37
C HIS A 164 2.51 -2.92 18.27
N LEU A 165 2.51 -1.65 17.87
CA LEU A 165 3.72 -0.82 17.86
C LEU A 165 4.30 -0.65 19.27
N LYS A 166 3.46 -0.34 20.27
CA LYS A 166 3.88 -0.26 21.68
C LYS A 166 4.63 -1.52 22.14
N ARG A 167 4.17 -2.71 21.73
CA ARG A 167 4.76 -4.01 22.07
C ARG A 167 6.05 -4.32 21.30
N ASN A 168 6.17 -3.89 20.05
CA ASN A 168 7.26 -4.36 19.18
C ASN A 168 8.34 -3.32 18.88
N VAL A 169 8.08 -2.02 19.07
CA VAL A 169 9.01 -0.96 18.67
C VAL A 169 10.39 -1.02 19.35
N HIS A 170 10.44 -1.60 20.56
CA HIS A 170 11.66 -1.75 21.36
C HIS A 170 12.36 -3.11 21.17
N ARG A 171 11.78 -4.01 20.37
CA ARG A 171 12.26 -5.37 20.13
C ARG A 171 13.15 -5.36 18.88
N ALA A 172 14.46 -5.52 19.07
CA ALA A 172 15.45 -5.42 17.99
C ALA A 172 15.31 -6.52 16.94
N GLU A 173 14.74 -7.66 17.33
CA GLU A 173 14.43 -8.77 16.43
C GLU A 173 13.28 -8.47 15.47
N SER A 174 12.32 -7.62 15.89
CA SER A 174 11.09 -7.33 15.15
C SER A 174 11.33 -6.32 14.01
N THR A 175 10.37 -6.22 13.09
CA THR A 175 10.38 -5.24 12.00
C THR A 175 9.03 -4.57 11.86
N ILE A 176 9.03 -3.24 11.71
CA ILE A 176 7.87 -2.48 11.28
C ILE A 176 8.03 -2.26 9.77
N LEU A 177 7.12 -2.83 8.99
CA LEU A 177 7.12 -2.77 7.53
C LEU A 177 6.00 -1.84 7.06
N PHE A 178 6.37 -0.70 6.49
CA PHE A 178 5.44 0.21 5.85
C PHE A 178 5.25 -0.16 4.37
N VAL A 179 4.00 -0.20 3.94
CA VAL A 179 3.57 -0.61 2.58
C VAL A 179 2.75 0.47 1.89
N GLY A 180 2.87 1.71 2.37
CA GLY A 180 2.12 2.85 1.88
C GLY A 180 2.75 4.17 2.30
N TYR A 181 2.31 5.25 1.67
CA TYR A 181 2.79 6.59 1.97
C TYR A 181 2.51 6.98 3.44
N GLN A 182 3.46 7.71 4.03
CA GLN A 182 3.38 8.19 5.40
C GLN A 182 3.43 9.72 5.37
N ALA A 183 2.29 10.37 5.60
CA ALA A 183 2.19 11.83 5.58
C ALA A 183 3.00 12.48 6.70
N HIS A 184 3.49 13.70 6.45
CA HIS A 184 4.18 14.50 7.45
C HIS A 184 3.33 14.69 8.71
N GLY A 185 3.97 14.64 9.88
CA GLY A 185 3.31 14.75 11.18
C GLY A 185 2.66 13.46 11.70
N THR A 186 2.56 12.40 10.89
CA THR A 186 2.03 11.10 11.35
C THR A 186 3.04 10.33 12.20
N LEU A 187 2.53 9.44 13.07
CA LEU A 187 3.38 8.54 13.84
C LEU A 187 4.18 7.61 12.92
N GLY A 188 3.58 7.11 11.83
CA GLY A 188 4.28 6.25 10.89
C GLY A 188 5.45 6.96 10.22
N ARG A 189 5.30 8.24 9.84
CA ARG A 189 6.39 9.06 9.31
C ARG A 189 7.52 9.25 10.33
N GLN A 190 7.18 9.51 11.60
CA GLN A 190 8.18 9.65 12.67
C GLN A 190 9.00 8.37 12.88
N ILE A 191 8.35 7.20 12.81
CA ILE A 191 9.03 5.90 12.91
C ILE A 191 9.94 5.68 11.70
N LEU A 192 9.44 5.98 10.50
CA LEU A 192 10.18 5.81 9.24
C LEU A 192 11.46 6.67 9.20
N GLU A 193 11.37 7.93 9.62
CA GLU A 193 12.51 8.85 9.68
C GLU A 193 13.49 8.50 10.82
N GLY A 194 13.11 7.59 11.73
CA GLY A 194 13.97 7.11 12.80
C GLY A 194 14.33 8.17 13.84
N ASN A 195 13.62 9.31 13.86
CA ASN A 195 14.02 10.53 14.56
C ASN A 195 14.46 10.27 16.01
N LYS A 196 15.79 10.31 16.23
CA LYS A 196 16.48 10.19 17.54
C LYS A 196 16.48 8.80 18.20
N GLY A 197 16.14 7.73 17.47
CA GLY A 197 16.10 6.38 18.04
C GLY A 197 15.03 6.19 19.12
N GLU A 198 14.04 7.08 19.16
CA GLU A 198 12.90 7.02 20.07
C GLU A 198 11.62 7.49 19.39
N VAL A 199 10.48 7.07 19.91
CA VAL A 199 9.17 7.49 19.40
C VAL A 199 8.13 7.56 20.52
N ARG A 200 7.21 8.51 20.43
CA ARG A 200 6.16 8.71 21.41
C ARG A 200 4.88 7.97 21.02
N ILE A 201 4.51 6.94 21.79
CA ILE A 201 3.31 6.13 21.58
C ILE A 201 2.47 6.14 22.87
N HIS A 202 1.19 6.52 22.75
CA HIS A 202 0.27 6.70 23.88
C HIS A 202 0.83 7.63 24.97
N GLY A 203 1.40 8.77 24.55
CA GLY A 203 1.96 9.78 25.45
C GLY A 203 3.28 9.40 26.13
N ARG A 204 3.81 8.18 25.89
CA ARG A 204 5.08 7.72 26.47
C ARG A 204 6.14 7.57 25.39
N VAL A 205 7.35 8.07 25.68
CA VAL A 205 8.53 7.88 24.84
C VAL A 205 9.00 6.42 24.98
N ARG A 206 9.38 5.82 23.85
CA ARG A 206 9.85 4.43 23.76
C ARG A 206 11.07 4.37 22.86
N PRO A 207 12.08 3.53 23.18
CA PRO A 207 13.20 3.34 22.29
C PRO A 207 12.75 2.64 21.01
N LEU A 208 13.17 3.18 19.86
CA LEU A 208 12.98 2.61 18.54
C LEU A 208 14.20 1.73 18.22
N ARG A 209 14.06 0.41 18.46
CA ARG A 209 15.12 -0.58 18.29
C ARG A 209 14.82 -1.61 17.22
N CYS A 210 13.54 -1.84 16.92
CA CYS A 210 13.16 -2.72 15.83
C CYS A 210 13.69 -2.20 14.50
N LYS A 211 13.87 -3.08 13.51
CA LYS A 211 14.13 -2.62 12.15
C LYS A 211 12.90 -1.91 11.60
N VAL A 212 13.13 -0.92 10.75
CA VAL A 212 12.08 -0.24 10.00
C VAL A 212 12.37 -0.45 8.52
N ALA A 213 11.38 -0.93 7.78
CA ALA A 213 11.45 -1.16 6.35
C ALA A 213 10.27 -0.48 5.67
N GLN A 214 10.46 -0.12 4.40
CA GLN A 214 9.39 0.38 3.56
C GLN A 214 9.48 -0.27 2.20
N ILE A 215 8.35 -0.81 1.74
CA ILE A 215 8.19 -1.30 0.37
C ILE A 215 7.32 -0.30 -0.38
N TYR A 216 7.91 0.30 -1.40
CA TYR A 216 7.21 1.11 -2.37
C TYR A 216 6.66 0.18 -3.47
N GLY A 217 5.46 0.46 -3.96
CA GLY A 217 4.87 -0.36 -5.04
C GLY A 217 3.44 -0.80 -4.76
N PHE A 218 2.97 -0.76 -3.51
CA PHE A 218 1.58 -1.11 -3.25
C PHE A 218 0.59 0.01 -3.58
N SER A 219 1.04 1.25 -3.82
CA SER A 219 0.17 2.43 -4.01
C SER A 219 -1.08 2.16 -4.85
N GLY A 220 -2.23 2.72 -4.46
CA GLY A 220 -3.44 2.66 -5.29
C GLY A 220 -3.36 3.60 -6.50
N HIS A 221 -2.38 4.50 -6.50
CA HIS A 221 -2.15 5.49 -7.55
C HIS A 221 -1.09 4.99 -8.53
N GLY A 222 -1.36 5.17 -9.81
CA GLY A 222 -0.39 4.96 -10.88
C GLY A 222 0.84 5.85 -10.70
N ASP A 223 2.01 5.32 -11.03
CA ASP A 223 3.23 6.13 -11.16
C ASP A 223 3.22 7.02 -12.41
N ARG A 224 4.30 7.76 -12.65
CA ARG A 224 4.46 8.57 -13.86
C ARG A 224 4.19 7.77 -15.13
N GLU A 225 4.74 6.56 -15.26
CA GLU A 225 4.60 5.79 -16.50
C GLU A 225 3.18 5.22 -16.66
N ASP A 226 2.51 4.85 -15.58
CA ASP A 226 1.10 4.45 -15.54
C ASP A 226 0.18 5.61 -15.96
N LEU A 227 0.43 6.81 -15.42
CA LEU A 227 -0.31 8.03 -15.72
C LEU A 227 -0.12 8.45 -17.18
N LEU A 228 1.11 8.37 -17.69
CA LEU A 228 1.41 8.66 -19.10
C LEU A 228 0.83 7.60 -20.04
N ARG A 229 0.87 6.32 -19.68
CA ARG A 229 0.24 5.23 -20.44
C ARG A 229 -1.26 5.48 -20.61
N TRP A 230 -1.93 5.91 -19.55
CA TRP A 230 -3.35 6.26 -19.60
C TRP A 230 -3.61 7.52 -20.45
N LEU A 231 -2.87 8.60 -20.21
CA LEU A 231 -3.04 9.88 -20.90
C LEU A 231 -2.72 9.79 -22.40
N TYR A 232 -1.69 9.05 -22.79
CA TYR A 232 -1.25 8.97 -24.18
C TYR A 232 -2.12 8.06 -25.06
N ASN A 233 -3.11 7.39 -24.48
CA ASN A 233 -4.12 6.69 -25.25
C ASN A 233 -5.15 7.64 -25.88
N PHE A 234 -5.28 8.87 -25.37
CA PHE A 234 -6.13 9.88 -25.98
C PHE A 234 -5.52 10.43 -27.27
N LYS A 235 -6.37 10.86 -28.20
CA LYS A 235 -6.01 11.91 -29.16
C LYS A 235 -5.65 13.19 -28.39
N GLN A 236 -4.82 14.04 -29.00
CA GLN A 236 -4.37 15.27 -28.34
C GLN A 236 -5.58 16.09 -27.83
N PRO A 237 -5.74 16.23 -26.50
CA PRO A 237 -6.77 17.09 -25.95
C PRO A 237 -6.38 18.55 -26.19
N LYS A 238 -7.38 19.44 -26.17
CA LYS A 238 -7.13 20.89 -26.21
C LYS A 238 -6.27 21.29 -25.02
N ARG A 239 -6.56 20.75 -23.82
CA ARG A 239 -5.78 21.02 -22.60
C ARG A 239 -5.89 19.89 -21.58
N THR A 240 -4.78 19.59 -20.90
CA THR A 240 -4.71 18.67 -19.76
C THR A 240 -4.53 19.45 -18.46
N PHE A 241 -5.28 19.11 -17.42
CA PHE A 241 -5.20 19.69 -16.08
C PHE A 241 -4.64 18.65 -15.11
N LEU A 242 -3.53 18.98 -14.44
CA LEU A 242 -2.92 18.13 -13.43
C LEU A 242 -3.32 18.58 -12.03
N THR A 243 -3.93 17.68 -11.25
CA THR A 243 -4.46 17.97 -9.91
C THR A 243 -4.08 16.85 -8.94
N HIS A 244 -4.48 16.93 -7.67
CA HIS A 244 -4.33 15.83 -6.70
C HIS A 244 -2.89 15.25 -6.65
N GLY A 245 -1.93 16.13 -6.35
CA GLY A 245 -0.53 15.79 -6.13
C GLY A 245 0.22 17.00 -5.59
N ASP A 246 1.39 16.78 -4.99
CA ASP A 246 2.25 17.87 -4.54
C ASP A 246 2.77 18.66 -5.76
N GLU A 247 3.10 19.94 -5.55
CA GLU A 247 3.49 20.88 -6.61
C GLU A 247 4.65 20.34 -7.48
N GLU A 248 5.69 19.80 -6.84
CA GLU A 248 6.84 19.22 -7.52
C GLU A 248 6.46 18.04 -8.43
N SER A 249 5.50 17.22 -7.99
CA SER A 249 5.03 16.04 -8.72
C SER A 249 4.18 16.44 -9.94
N ALA A 250 3.30 17.44 -9.77
CA ALA A 250 2.52 17.99 -10.88
C ALA A 250 3.43 18.65 -11.92
N GLU A 251 4.41 19.43 -11.48
CA GLU A 251 5.39 20.11 -12.36
C GLU A 251 6.26 19.11 -13.14
N ALA A 252 6.75 18.06 -12.46
CA ALA A 252 7.53 17.01 -13.11
C ALA A 252 6.75 16.30 -14.22
N LEU A 253 5.50 15.91 -13.93
CA LEU A 253 4.63 15.26 -14.91
C LEU A 253 4.27 16.20 -16.07
N GLY A 254 3.93 17.46 -15.76
CA GLY A 254 3.61 18.46 -16.77
C GLY A 254 4.77 18.75 -17.71
N LYS A 255 6.01 18.85 -17.20
CA LYS A 255 7.22 18.99 -18.02
C LYS A 255 7.40 17.78 -18.94
N ARG A 256 7.20 16.57 -18.42
CA ARG A 256 7.33 15.34 -19.21
C ARG A 256 6.29 15.28 -20.34
N ILE A 257 5.02 15.58 -20.07
CA ILE A 257 3.96 15.60 -21.09
C ILE A 257 4.27 16.61 -22.21
N ARG A 258 4.70 17.83 -21.84
CA ARG A 258 5.09 18.86 -22.82
C ARG A 258 6.29 18.43 -23.66
N SER A 259 7.30 17.80 -23.03
CA SER A 259 8.49 17.30 -23.73
C SER A 259 8.17 16.15 -24.69
N ASP A 260 7.37 15.18 -24.26
CA ASP A 260 7.14 13.94 -25.00
C ASP A 260 6.13 14.11 -26.16
N LYS A 261 5.13 14.99 -25.98
CA LYS A 261 4.02 15.13 -26.94
C LYS A 261 3.73 16.58 -27.38
N GLY A 262 4.29 17.59 -26.73
CA GLY A 262 3.97 18.99 -27.00
C GLY A 262 2.55 19.40 -26.59
N TRP A 263 1.87 18.61 -25.76
CA TRP A 263 0.49 18.88 -25.35
C TRP A 263 0.40 20.05 -24.36
N GLU A 264 -0.70 20.78 -24.43
CA GLU A 264 -0.96 21.88 -23.48
C GLU A 264 -1.34 21.31 -22.11
N VAL A 265 -0.60 21.73 -21.08
CA VAL A 265 -0.81 21.29 -19.69
C VAL A 265 -0.94 22.50 -18.78
N LEU A 266 -1.97 22.52 -17.94
CA LEU A 266 -2.19 23.49 -16.88
C LEU A 266 -2.12 22.80 -15.51
N ILE A 267 -1.45 23.43 -14.56
CA ILE A 267 -1.45 23.02 -13.15
C ILE A 267 -2.22 24.11 -12.39
N PRO A 268 -3.54 23.93 -12.16
CA PRO A 268 -4.34 24.94 -11.51
C PRO A 268 -3.97 25.07 -10.02
N HIS A 269 -3.92 26.31 -9.53
CA HIS A 269 -3.90 26.58 -8.09
C HIS A 269 -5.31 26.46 -7.51
N TYR A 270 -5.40 26.30 -6.19
CA TYR A 270 -6.68 26.38 -5.48
C TYR A 270 -7.42 27.68 -5.84
N ASP A 271 -8.74 27.59 -6.01
CA ASP A 271 -9.63 28.67 -6.50
C ASP A 271 -9.37 29.18 -7.93
N SER A 272 -8.54 28.50 -8.74
CA SER A 272 -8.39 28.83 -10.16
C SER A 272 -9.66 28.53 -10.95
N THR A 273 -10.02 29.41 -11.89
CA THR A 273 -11.11 29.20 -12.84
C THR A 273 -10.56 29.12 -14.26
N THR A 274 -11.10 28.23 -15.08
CA THR A 274 -10.75 28.13 -16.50
C THR A 274 -12.03 27.97 -17.32
N ASP A 275 -12.13 28.76 -18.39
CA ASP A 275 -13.19 28.65 -19.37
C ASP A 275 -12.89 27.47 -20.34
N LEU A 276 -13.91 26.67 -20.62
CA LEU A 276 -13.86 25.48 -21.48
C LEU A 276 -14.68 25.67 -22.78
N SER A 277 -15.21 26.88 -23.01
CA SER A 277 -15.97 27.23 -24.21
C SER A 277 -15.13 27.32 -25.48
#